data_AF-A0A925X161-F1
#
_entry.id   AF-A0A925X161-F1
#
_cell.length_a   1.000
_cell.length_b   1.000
_cell.length_c   1.000
_cell.angle_alpha   90.00
_cell.angle_beta   90.00
_cell.angle_gamma   90.00
#
_symmetry.space_group_name_H-M   'P 1'
#
loop_
_entity.id
_entity.type
_entity.pdbx_description
1 polymer ?
#
loop_
_entity_poly.entity_id
_entity_poly.type
_entity_poly.pdbx_seq_one_letter_code
_entity_poly.pdbx_strand_id
1 'polypeptide(L)'
;TEQSLVEKVAPGKMEPLPADFKPRHVKEMASVNDAEKFLSKDEYVRLAKQVRANALNALESLPTADLAKPATGVPPFCKTVGDTFMFLGAHWLMHAGQWAVIRRSIGKPPLF
;
A
#
# COMPACT_ATOMS: atom_id res chain seq x y z
N THR A 1 0.10 -4.94 -2.90
CA THR A 1 0.46 -4.08 -1.77
C THR A 1 1.35 -2.95 -2.27
N GLU A 2 1.43 -1.82 -1.57
CA GLU A 2 2.34 -0.71 -1.95
C GLU A 2 3.78 -1.20 -2.14
N GLN A 3 4.31 -1.96 -1.18
CA GLN A 3 5.61 -2.61 -1.27
C GLN A 3 5.80 -3.40 -2.57
N SER A 4 4.82 -4.23 -2.95
CA SER A 4 4.92 -5.05 -4.15
C SER A 4 4.88 -4.24 -5.44
N LEU A 5 4.22 -3.09 -5.47
CA LEU A 5 4.14 -2.25 -6.67
C LEU A 5 5.42 -1.42 -6.83
N VAL A 6 5.94 -0.87 -5.73
CA VAL A 6 7.23 -0.17 -5.76
C VAL A 6 8.35 -1.11 -6.20
N GLU A 7 8.39 -2.35 -5.69
CA GLU A 7 9.39 -3.35 -6.14
C GLU A 7 9.32 -3.68 -7.64
N LYS A 8 8.18 -3.46 -8.32
CA LYS A 8 8.07 -3.67 -9.77
C LYS A 8 8.71 -2.55 -10.58
N VAL A 9 8.79 -1.34 -10.03
CA VAL A 9 9.24 -0.14 -10.76
C VAL A 9 10.53 0.45 -10.19
N ALA A 10 10.91 0.08 -8.97
CA ALA A 10 12.13 0.44 -8.28
C ALA A 10 12.62 -0.77 -7.44
N PRO A 11 13.15 -1.82 -8.09
CA PRO A 11 13.53 -3.05 -7.40
C PRO A 11 14.62 -2.83 -6.34
N GLY A 12 14.50 -3.52 -5.20
CA GLY A 12 15.45 -3.47 -4.10
C GLY A 12 15.40 -2.18 -3.27
N LYS A 13 14.36 -1.36 -3.44
CA LYS A 13 14.17 -0.12 -2.68
C LYS A 13 13.19 -0.27 -1.51
N MET A 14 12.54 -1.42 -1.37
CA MET A 14 11.63 -1.71 -0.28
C MET A 14 12.22 -2.75 0.66
N GLU A 15 12.16 -2.46 1.96
CA GLU A 15 12.39 -3.47 2.97
C GLU A 15 11.32 -4.58 2.91
N PRO A 16 11.68 -5.81 3.31
CA PRO A 16 10.73 -6.91 3.36
C PRO A 16 9.64 -6.66 4.40
N LEU A 17 8.40 -7.04 4.06
CA LEU A 17 7.31 -7.12 5.03
C LEU A 17 7.56 -8.29 6.02
N PRO A 18 6.90 -8.30 7.19
CA PRO A 18 6.90 -9.47 8.05
C PRO A 18 6.53 -10.74 7.26
N ALA A 19 7.22 -11.85 7.51
CA ALA A 19 7.12 -13.06 6.69
C ALA A 19 5.69 -13.60 6.58
N ASP A 20 4.91 -13.45 7.65
CA ASP A 20 3.52 -13.85 7.77
C ASP A 20 2.52 -12.77 7.31
N PHE A 21 2.98 -11.59 6.92
CA PHE A 21 2.11 -10.49 6.51
C PHE A 21 1.27 -10.87 5.28
N LYS A 22 1.89 -11.42 4.23
CA LYS A 22 1.15 -11.82 3.01
C LYS A 22 0.11 -12.92 3.30
N PRO A 23 0.46 -14.04 3.97
CA PRO A 23 -0.53 -15.05 4.37
C PRO A 23 -1.73 -14.52 5.16
N ARG A 24 -1.53 -13.51 6.02
CA ARG A 24 -2.62 -12.89 6.80
C ARG A 24 -3.58 -12.06 5.95
N HIS A 25 -3.22 -11.67 4.73
CA HIS A 25 -4.01 -10.75 3.87
C HIS A 25 -4.36 -11.36 2.51
N VAL A 26 -4.53 -12.68 2.45
CA VAL A 26 -5.06 -13.38 1.27
C VAL A 26 -6.59 -13.27 1.21
N LYS A 27 -7.18 -13.64 0.07
CA LYS A 27 -8.63 -13.53 -0.17
C LYS A 27 -9.44 -14.33 0.85
N GLU A 28 -8.93 -15.49 1.26
CA GLU A 28 -9.55 -16.40 2.23
C GLU A 28 -9.66 -15.77 3.62
N MET A 29 -8.80 -14.78 3.93
CA MET A 29 -8.80 -14.04 5.18
C MET A 29 -9.79 -12.87 5.17
N ALA A 30 -10.44 -12.56 4.04
CA ALA A 30 -11.30 -11.37 3.92
C ALA A 30 -12.58 -11.44 4.78
N SER A 31 -13.06 -12.64 5.13
CA SER A 31 -14.22 -12.84 6.01
C SER A 31 -13.86 -13.05 7.48
N VAL A 32 -12.56 -13.04 7.82
CA VAL A 32 -12.09 -13.27 9.19
C VAL A 32 -12.31 -12.03 10.05
N ASN A 33 -13.10 -12.16 11.11
CA ASN A 33 -13.34 -11.12 12.11
C ASN A 33 -12.70 -11.49 13.46
N ASP A 34 -11.42 -11.86 13.42
CA ASP A 34 -10.62 -12.26 14.58
C ASP A 34 -9.32 -11.43 14.59
N ALA A 35 -9.20 -10.54 15.56
CA ALA A 35 -8.10 -9.60 15.65
C ALA A 35 -6.75 -10.28 15.89
N GLU A 36 -6.71 -11.46 16.52
CA GLU A 36 -5.47 -12.18 16.84
C GLU A 36 -4.77 -12.72 15.57
N LYS A 37 -5.51 -12.86 14.47
CA LYS A 37 -4.95 -13.26 13.17
C LYS A 37 -4.26 -12.11 12.43
N PHE A 38 -4.37 -10.88 12.92
CA PHE A 38 -3.80 -9.68 12.31
C PHE A 38 -2.78 -9.02 13.25
N LEU A 39 -2.06 -8.01 12.75
CA LEU A 39 -1.21 -7.20 13.63
C LEU A 39 -2.08 -6.30 14.54
N SER A 40 -1.51 -5.87 15.65
CA SER A 40 -2.14 -4.81 16.44
C SER A 40 -2.20 -3.49 15.64
N LYS A 41 -3.08 -2.59 16.05
CA LYS A 41 -3.21 -1.26 15.42
C LYS A 41 -1.86 -0.51 15.39
N ASP A 42 -1.12 -0.52 16.48
CA ASP A 42 0.14 0.24 16.58
C ASP A 42 1.22 -0.37 15.67
N GLU A 43 1.25 -1.69 15.54
CA GLU A 43 2.13 -2.38 14.60
C GLU A 43 1.76 -2.05 13.15
N TYR A 44 0.47 -2.05 12.80
CA TYR A 44 0.03 -1.63 11.46
C TYR A 44 0.39 -0.19 11.17
N VAL A 45 0.18 0.74 12.11
CA VAL A 45 0.52 2.15 11.92
C VAL A 45 2.03 2.34 11.76
N ARG A 46 2.84 1.63 12.56
CA ARG A 46 4.30 1.65 12.42
C ARG A 46 4.74 1.10 11.06
N LEU A 47 4.23 -0.07 10.67
CA LEU A 47 4.56 -0.70 9.40
C LEU A 47 4.13 0.15 8.21
N ALA A 48 2.93 0.74 8.23
CA ALA A 48 2.44 1.61 7.18
C ALA A 48 3.34 2.85 7.01
N LYS A 49 3.80 3.46 8.11
CA LYS A 49 4.76 4.58 8.07
C LYS A 49 6.09 4.15 7.46
N GLN A 50 6.61 2.98 7.84
CA GLN A 50 7.85 2.44 7.29
C GLN A 50 7.75 2.18 5.79
N VAL A 51 6.70 1.48 5.35
CA VAL A 51 6.45 1.21 3.93
C VAL A 51 6.31 2.51 3.14
N ARG A 52 5.61 3.50 3.69
CA ARG A 52 5.43 4.79 3.03
C ARG A 52 6.73 5.57 2.90
N ALA A 53 7.56 5.57 3.96
CA ALA A 53 8.88 6.20 3.92
C ALA A 53 9.78 5.54 2.86
N ASN A 54 9.81 4.20 2.82
CA ASN A 54 10.57 3.46 1.80
C ASN A 54 10.10 3.78 0.38
N ALA A 55 8.79 3.86 0.15
CA ALA A 55 8.24 4.22 -1.15
C ALA A 55 8.61 5.65 -1.59
N LEU A 56 8.60 6.61 -0.67
CA LEU A 56 9.01 7.99 -0.93
C LEU A 56 10.52 8.07 -1.21
N ASN A 57 11.35 7.41 -0.39
CA ASN A 57 12.80 7.33 -0.63
C ASN A 57 13.12 6.65 -1.97
N ALA A 58 12.36 5.62 -2.36
CA ALA A 58 12.49 4.99 -3.66
C ALA A 58 12.25 6.00 -4.79
N LEU A 59 11.13 6.74 -4.72
CA LEU A 59 10.77 7.78 -5.69
C LEU A 59 11.84 8.88 -5.78
N GLU A 60 12.28 9.41 -4.63
CA GLU A 60 13.30 10.47 -4.56
C GLU A 60 14.66 10.02 -5.12
N SER A 61 14.97 8.72 -5.02
CA SER A 61 16.22 8.16 -5.54
C SER A 61 16.22 7.94 -7.06
N LEU A 62 15.06 8.02 -7.73
CA LEU A 62 14.96 7.81 -9.17
C LEU A 62 15.26 9.10 -9.94
N PRO A 63 16.06 9.03 -11.02
CA PRO A 63 16.18 10.15 -11.96
C PRO A 63 14.81 10.54 -12.53
N THR A 64 14.55 11.83 -12.73
CA THR A 64 13.27 12.28 -13.31
C THR A 64 12.94 11.62 -14.65
N ALA A 65 13.95 11.38 -15.49
CA ALA A 65 13.80 10.70 -16.77
C ALA A 65 13.30 9.24 -16.62
N ASP A 66 13.58 8.60 -15.49
CA ASP A 66 13.17 7.22 -15.21
C ASP A 66 11.66 7.13 -14.93
N LEU A 67 11.03 8.23 -14.50
CA LEU A 67 9.58 8.28 -14.29
C LEU A 67 8.79 8.03 -15.58
N ALA A 68 9.37 8.35 -16.75
CA ALA A 68 8.75 8.13 -18.05
C ALA A 68 8.94 6.71 -18.60
N LYS A 69 9.77 5.87 -17.95
CA LYS A 69 10.02 4.50 -18.42
C LYS A 69 8.74 3.66 -18.32
N PRO A 70 8.50 2.72 -19.26
CA PRO A 70 7.37 1.80 -19.17
C PRO A 70 7.38 0.98 -17.89
N ALA A 71 6.22 0.78 -17.27
CA ALA A 71 6.06 -0.10 -16.12
C ALA A 71 5.46 -1.45 -16.54
N THR A 72 5.89 -2.54 -15.90
CA THR A 72 5.38 -3.89 -16.16
C THR A 72 4.97 -4.57 -14.86
N GLY A 73 3.97 -5.46 -14.91
CA GLY A 73 3.46 -6.14 -13.71
C GLY A 73 2.75 -5.20 -12.72
N VAL A 74 2.29 -4.05 -13.21
CA VAL A 74 1.47 -3.06 -12.50
C VAL A 74 0.04 -3.05 -13.08
N PRO A 75 -0.94 -2.38 -12.45
CA PRO A 75 -2.29 -2.27 -13.03
C PRO A 75 -2.26 -1.72 -14.47
N PRO A 76 -3.18 -2.17 -15.35
CA PRO A 76 -3.10 -1.93 -16.80
C PRO A 76 -3.21 -0.45 -17.21
N PHE A 77 -3.72 0.42 -16.33
CA PHE A 77 -3.81 1.86 -16.55
C PHE A 77 -2.55 2.62 -16.08
N CYS A 78 -1.63 1.97 -15.36
CA CYS A 78 -0.31 2.53 -15.02
C CYS A 78 0.66 2.20 -16.15
N LYS A 79 0.92 3.15 -17.05
CA LYS A 79 1.76 2.91 -18.25
C LYS A 79 3.24 3.12 -17.94
N THR A 80 3.54 4.02 -17.02
CA THR A 80 4.92 4.42 -16.67
C THR A 80 5.25 4.17 -15.20
N VAL A 81 6.54 4.25 -14.86
CA VAL A 81 7.01 4.26 -13.46
C VAL A 81 6.33 5.39 -12.68
N GLY A 82 6.25 6.60 -13.26
CA GLY A 82 5.57 7.74 -12.66
C GLY A 82 4.09 7.50 -12.41
N ASP A 83 3.38 6.90 -13.38
CA ASP A 83 1.95 6.54 -13.21
C ASP A 83 1.76 5.60 -12.02
N THR A 84 2.71 4.69 -11.79
CA THR A 84 2.65 3.75 -10.67
C THR A 84 2.73 4.48 -9.33
N PHE A 85 3.63 5.46 -9.17
CA PHE A 85 3.72 6.27 -7.95
C PHE A 85 2.50 7.18 -7.75
N MET A 86 1.95 7.74 -8.83
CA MET A 86 0.70 8.51 -8.77
C MET A 86 -0.47 7.63 -8.35
N PHE A 87 -0.58 6.42 -8.91
CA PHE A 87 -1.59 5.45 -8.54
C PHE A 87 -1.50 5.07 -7.06
N LEU A 88 -0.30 4.86 -6.51
CA LEU A 88 -0.13 4.56 -5.08
C LEU A 88 -0.72 5.65 -4.18
N GLY A 89 -0.54 6.93 -4.54
CA GLY A 89 -1.17 8.05 -3.83
C GLY A 89 -2.69 8.02 -3.93
N ALA A 90 -3.24 7.85 -5.13
CA ALA A 90 -4.69 7.78 -5.36
C ALA A 90 -5.34 6.55 -4.67
N HIS A 91 -4.63 5.43 -4.64
CA HIS A 91 -5.06 4.19 -4.01
C HIS A 91 -5.21 4.35 -2.48
N TRP A 92 -4.33 5.12 -1.84
CA TRP A 92 -4.48 5.49 -0.43
C TRP A 92 -5.73 6.32 -0.17
N LEU A 93 -6.05 7.28 -1.05
CA LEU A 93 -7.28 8.07 -0.94
C LEU A 93 -8.53 7.19 -1.08
N MET A 94 -8.52 6.22 -2.00
CA MET A 94 -9.59 5.23 -2.13
C MET A 94 -9.80 4.45 -0.81
N HIS A 95 -8.72 3.95 -0.20
CA HIS A 95 -8.81 3.24 1.09
C HIS A 95 -9.27 4.14 2.24
N ALA A 96 -8.87 5.40 2.27
CA ALA A 96 -9.37 6.36 3.26
C ALA A 96 -10.90 6.51 3.17
N GLY A 97 -11.45 6.58 1.95
CA GLY A 97 -12.89 6.55 1.70
C GLY A 97 -13.56 5.27 2.22
N GLN A 98 -12.96 4.10 1.95
CA GLN A 98 -13.47 2.82 2.45
C GLN A 98 -13.47 2.76 3.99
N TRP A 99 -12.44 3.26 4.66
CA TRP A 99 -12.40 3.32 6.13
C TRP A 99 -13.50 4.21 6.70
N ALA A 100 -13.80 5.35 6.06
CA ALA A 100 -14.92 6.19 6.48
C ALA A 100 -16.27 5.42 6.39
N VAL A 101 -16.46 4.60 5.35
CA VAL A 101 -17.63 3.73 5.21
C VAL A 101 -17.68 2.65 6.29
N ILE A 102 -16.60 1.88 6.47
CA ILE A 102 -16.50 0.82 7.49
C ILE A 102 -16.79 1.39 8.88
N ARG A 103 -16.23 2.57 9.17
CA ARG A 103 -16.41 3.22 10.46
C ARG A 103 -17.89 3.56 10.73
N ARG A 104 -18.64 4.03 9.72
CA ARG A 104 -20.10 4.25 9.83
C ARG A 104 -20.87 2.94 9.96
N SER A 105 -20.49 1.89 9.22
CA SER A 105 -21.21 0.61 9.26
C SER A 105 -21.11 -0.09 10.61
N ILE A 106 -20.08 0.21 11.40
CA ILE A 106 -19.91 -0.29 12.79
C ILE A 106 -20.40 0.71 13.85
N GLY A 107 -21.21 1.70 13.47
CA GLY A 107 -21.85 2.64 14.40
C GLY A 107 -20.94 3.74 14.98
N LYS A 108 -19.73 3.94 14.43
CA LYS A 108 -18.84 5.00 14.91
C LYS A 108 -19.13 6.34 14.18
N PRO A 109 -19.12 7.50 14.87
CA PRO A 109 -19.54 8.82 14.33
C PRO A 109 -18.46 9.54 13.49
N PRO A 110 -18.70 10.08 12.29
CA PRO A 110 -17.66 10.58 11.37
C PRO A 110 -16.50 11.35 12.02
N LEU A 111 -15.28 11.15 11.50
CA LEU A 111 -14.12 11.99 11.85
C LEU A 111 -14.00 13.11 10.83
N PHE A 112 -13.58 14.29 11.31
CA PHE A 112 -13.41 15.53 10.55
C PHE A 112 -12.18 15.49 9.66
#